data_AF-A0A949HAZ0-F1
#
_entry.id   AF-A0A949HAZ0-F1
#
_cell.length_a   1.000
_cell.length_b   1.000
_cell.length_c   1.000
_cell.angle_alpha   90.00
_cell.angle_beta   90.00
_cell.angle_gamma   90.00
#
_symmetry.space_group_name_H-M   'P 1'
#
loop_
_entity.id
_entity.type
_entity.pdbx_description
1 polymer ?
#
loop_
_entity_poly.entity_id
_entity_poly.type
_entity_poly.pdbx_seq_one_letter_code
_entity_poly.pdbx_strand_id
1 'polypeptide(L)'
;MLKANDPCWCGSGAKFKRCHRSPEQQLRPGALSPWRTVPAEIPRPDYAETGEPVRRPEPRVKSPEVIERMRRACRAAAEVLEIGAAAIAPGVTTDAIDAIVHQAYIDRGGYPS
;
A
#
# COMPACT_ATOMS: atom_id res chain seq x y z
N MET A 1 -0.91 -16.72 26.44
CA MET A 1 0.33 -16.22 25.81
C MET A 1 1.25 -17.41 25.53
N LEU A 2 1.88 -17.46 24.35
CA LEU A 2 2.85 -18.52 23.98
C LEU A 2 4.13 -18.39 24.85
N LYS A 3 4.58 -19.50 25.44
CA LYS A 3 5.84 -19.58 26.19
C LYS A 3 7.01 -19.77 25.22
N ALA A 4 8.22 -19.44 25.67
CA ALA A 4 9.44 -19.47 24.87
C ALA A 4 9.70 -20.83 24.16
N ASN A 5 9.33 -21.95 24.78
CA ASN A 5 9.57 -23.29 24.23
C ASN A 5 8.34 -23.92 23.55
N ASP A 6 7.20 -23.22 23.49
CA ASP A 6 5.99 -23.74 22.85
C ASP A 6 6.19 -23.86 21.33
N PRO A 7 5.46 -24.75 20.63
CA PRO A 7 5.41 -24.78 19.17
C PRO A 7 5.01 -23.42 18.60
N CYS A 8 5.68 -23.00 17.52
CA CYS A 8 5.39 -21.71 16.90
C CYS A 8 4.06 -21.73 16.13
N TRP A 9 3.29 -20.64 16.23
CA TRP A 9 1.97 -20.49 15.60
C TRP A 9 1.99 -20.54 14.06
N CYS A 10 3.15 -20.30 13.44
CA CYS A 10 3.29 -20.28 11.98
C CYS A 10 3.40 -21.66 11.32
N GLY A 11 3.35 -22.76 12.09
CA GLY A 11 3.43 -24.12 11.55
C GLY A 11 4.82 -24.59 11.12
N SER A 12 5.89 -23.84 11.43
CA SER A 12 7.27 -24.18 11.03
C SER A 12 7.89 -25.37 11.77
N GLY A 13 7.22 -25.93 12.78
CA GLY A 13 7.76 -26.96 13.67
C GLY A 13 8.86 -26.47 14.65
N ALA A 14 9.28 -25.20 14.57
CA ALA A 14 10.29 -24.63 15.46
C ALA A 14 9.69 -24.14 16.79
N LYS A 15 10.53 -24.06 17.84
CA LYS A 15 10.17 -23.44 19.13
C LYS A 15 9.91 -21.94 18.94
N PHE A 16 8.89 -21.39 19.60
CA PHE A 16 8.49 -19.98 19.51
C PHE A 16 9.68 -19.02 19.71
N LYS A 17 10.56 -19.28 20.70
CA LYS A 17 11.75 -18.45 20.95
C LYS A 17 12.77 -18.36 19.83
N ARG A 18 12.78 -19.33 18.92
CA ARG A 18 13.73 -19.40 17.79
C ARG A 18 13.07 -19.01 16.46
N CYS A 19 11.75 -18.82 16.45
CA CYS A 19 11.00 -18.58 15.23
C CYS A 19 10.37 -17.18 15.25
N HIS A 20 9.51 -16.88 16.23
CA HIS A 20 8.74 -15.64 16.27
C HIS A 20 8.81 -14.93 17.64
N ARG A 21 9.94 -14.99 18.36
CA ARG A 21 10.11 -14.24 19.62
C ARG A 21 10.87 -12.93 19.47
N SER A 22 11.77 -12.81 18.48
CA SER A 22 12.29 -11.52 18.04
C SER A 22 11.44 -11.00 16.88
N PRO A 23 11.02 -9.72 16.88
CA PRO A 23 10.32 -9.09 15.76
C PRO A 23 11.08 -9.19 14.43
N GLU A 24 12.41 -9.15 14.48
CA GLU A 24 13.28 -9.18 13.29
C GLU A 24 13.28 -10.55 12.59
N GLN A 25 12.85 -11.61 13.29
CA GLN A 25 12.83 -12.99 12.77
C GLN A 25 11.47 -13.40 12.18
N GLN A 26 10.43 -12.56 12.32
CA GLN A 26 9.05 -12.89 11.98
C GLN A 26 8.65 -12.54 10.54
N LEU A 27 9.21 -11.48 9.95
CA LEU A 27 8.76 -10.95 8.67
C LEU A 27 9.78 -11.24 7.56
N ARG A 28 9.32 -11.86 6.47
CA ARG A 28 10.09 -12.07 5.24
C ARG A 28 9.31 -11.48 4.06
N PRO A 29 9.99 -11.01 2.99
CA PRO A 29 9.30 -10.61 1.77
C PRO A 29 8.37 -11.71 1.26
N GLY A 30 7.12 -11.36 0.96
CA GLY A 30 6.16 -12.26 0.35
C GLY A 30 6.38 -12.38 -1.16
N ALA A 31 5.64 -13.30 -1.79
CA ALA A 31 5.55 -13.35 -3.25
C ALA A 31 4.75 -12.14 -3.75
N LEU A 32 5.26 -11.48 -4.80
CA LEU A 32 4.59 -10.36 -5.45
C LEU A 32 3.83 -10.84 -6.68
N SER A 33 2.64 -10.30 -6.91
CA SER A 33 1.96 -10.45 -8.18
C SER A 33 2.67 -9.68 -9.30
N PRO A 34 2.37 -9.99 -10.57
CA PRO A 34 2.80 -9.15 -11.68
C PRO A 34 2.26 -7.72 -11.56
N TRP A 35 2.96 -6.77 -12.18
CA TRP A 35 2.53 -5.37 -12.23
C TRP A 35 1.11 -5.22 -12.77
N ARG A 36 0.29 -4.45 -12.04
CA ARG A 36 -1.07 -4.11 -12.45
C ARG A 36 -1.04 -2.89 -13.37
N THR A 37 -1.81 -2.93 -14.46
CA THR A 37 -1.88 -1.84 -15.44
C THR A 37 -2.76 -0.71 -14.94
N VAL A 38 -2.45 0.52 -15.36
CA VAL A 38 -3.31 1.69 -15.20
C VAL A 38 -3.83 2.07 -16.59
N PRO A 39 -5.16 2.27 -16.79
CA PRO A 39 -5.74 2.69 -18.07
C PRO A 39 -5.08 3.95 -18.65
N ALA A 40 -5.07 4.07 -19.98
CA ALA A 40 -4.35 5.13 -20.68
C ALA A 40 -4.98 6.52 -20.50
N GLU A 41 -6.27 6.55 -20.17
CA GLU A 41 -7.05 7.78 -19.97
C GLU A 41 -6.72 8.46 -18.63
N ILE A 42 -6.17 7.73 -17.66
CA ILE A 42 -5.78 8.27 -16.34
C ILE A 42 -4.48 9.06 -16.50
N PRO A 43 -4.46 10.36 -16.13
CA PRO A 43 -3.24 11.16 -16.16
C PRO A 43 -2.13 10.54 -15.31
N ARG A 44 -0.95 10.36 -15.89
CA ARG A 44 0.20 9.76 -15.21
C ARG A 44 1.17 10.84 -14.71
N PRO A 45 1.79 10.66 -13.53
CA PRO A 45 2.87 11.50 -13.09
C PRO A 45 4.12 11.30 -13.97
N ASP A 46 5.07 12.23 -13.89
CA ASP A 46 6.31 12.20 -14.69
C ASP A 46 7.20 10.99 -14.39
N TYR A 47 7.12 10.45 -13.18
CA TYR A 47 7.86 9.26 -12.75
C TYR A 47 7.19 7.93 -13.12
N ALA A 48 6.00 7.91 -13.72
CA ALA A 48 5.26 6.66 -13.93
C ALA A 48 6.02 5.64 -14.80
N GLU A 49 6.82 6.12 -15.76
CA GLU A 49 7.63 5.27 -16.64
C GLU A 49 9.07 5.10 -16.14
N THR A 50 9.65 6.17 -15.58
CA THR A 50 11.08 6.23 -15.24
C THR A 50 11.37 5.80 -13.80
N GLY A 51 10.38 5.87 -12.91
CA GLY A 51 10.58 5.77 -11.46
C GLY A 51 11.29 6.98 -10.83
N GLU A 52 11.64 7.99 -11.62
CA GLU A 52 12.42 9.14 -11.17
C GLU A 52 11.58 10.43 -11.24
N PRO A 53 11.20 11.03 -10.10
CA PRO A 53 10.37 12.23 -10.08
C PRO A 53 11.16 13.47 -10.47
N VAL A 54 10.60 14.31 -11.35
CA VAL A 54 11.22 15.58 -11.73
C VAL A 54 10.89 16.64 -10.69
N ARG A 55 11.91 17.13 -9.98
CA ARG A 55 11.72 18.25 -9.03
C ARG A 55 11.52 19.55 -9.78
N ARG A 56 10.33 20.15 -9.61
CA ARG A 56 10.00 21.48 -10.14
C ARG A 56 9.98 22.50 -9.00
N PRO A 57 10.43 23.75 -9.22
CA PRO A 57 10.27 24.80 -8.23
C PRO A 57 8.77 25.09 -8.05
N GLU A 58 8.25 24.80 -6.86
CA GLU A 58 6.84 25.00 -6.54
C GLU A 58 6.71 25.93 -5.31
N PRO A 59 5.79 26.91 -5.33
CA PRO A 59 5.55 27.76 -4.17
C PRO A 59 5.14 26.93 -2.93
N ARG A 60 5.68 27.33 -1.75
CA ARG A 60 5.27 26.75 -0.46
C ARG A 60 3.82 27.10 -0.13
N VAL A 61 3.36 28.29 -0.51
CA VAL A 61 1.97 28.72 -0.35
C VAL A 61 1.22 28.40 -1.64
N LYS A 62 0.20 27.54 -1.53
CA LYS A 62 -0.59 27.09 -2.67
C LYS A 62 -1.66 28.12 -3.01
N SER A 63 -1.97 28.25 -4.31
CA SER A 63 -3.10 29.06 -4.75
C SER A 63 -4.43 28.43 -4.28
N PRO A 64 -5.52 29.21 -4.15
CA PRO A 64 -6.83 28.65 -3.82
C PRO A 64 -7.28 27.51 -4.74
N GLU A 65 -6.95 27.61 -6.03
CA GLU A 65 -7.26 26.56 -7.01
C GLU A 65 -6.49 25.27 -6.75
N VAL A 66 -5.18 25.36 -6.48
CA VAL A 66 -4.36 24.19 -6.15
C VAL A 66 -4.85 23.54 -4.86
N ILE A 67 -5.20 24.35 -3.85
CA ILE A 67 -5.77 23.85 -2.59
C ILE A 67 -7.06 23.07 -2.87
N GLU A 68 -7.94 23.56 -3.76
CA GLU A 68 -9.18 22.85 -4.07
C GLU A 68 -8.93 21.51 -4.78
N ARG A 69 -7.97 21.47 -5.72
CA ARG A 69 -7.54 20.21 -6.33
C ARG A 69 -6.98 19.23 -5.29
N MET A 70 -6.15 19.72 -4.35
CA MET A 70 -5.62 18.91 -3.25
C MET A 70 -6.74 18.36 -2.36
N ARG A 71 -7.76 19.17 -2.02
CA ARG A 71 -8.89 18.70 -1.20
C ARG A 71 -9.63 17.53 -1.85
N ARG A 72 -9.80 17.57 -3.18
CA ARG A 72 -10.42 16.47 -3.94
C ARG A 72 -9.55 15.22 -3.92
N ALA A 73 -8.26 15.35 -4.21
CA ALA A 73 -7.30 14.24 -4.18
C ALA A 73 -7.21 13.59 -2.79
N CYS A 74 -7.11 14.40 -1.72
CA CYS A 74 -7.05 13.89 -0.35
C CYS A 74 -8.34 13.20 0.09
N ARG A 75 -9.52 13.67 -0.34
CA ARG A 75 -10.79 12.95 -0.09
C ARG A 75 -10.80 11.58 -0.75
N ALA A 76 -10.42 11.52 -2.02
CA ALA A 76 -10.32 10.25 -2.75
C ALA A 76 -9.35 9.28 -2.06
N ALA A 77 -8.16 9.76 -1.66
CA ALA A 77 -7.19 8.95 -0.94
C ALA A 77 -7.72 8.42 0.41
N ALA A 78 -8.46 9.26 1.16
CA ALA A 78 -9.09 8.83 2.42
C ALA A 78 -10.13 7.73 2.19
N GLU A 79 -11.00 7.88 1.17
CA GLU A 79 -11.97 6.84 0.83
C GLU A 79 -11.30 5.52 0.38
N VAL A 80 -10.23 5.60 -0.41
CA VAL A 80 -9.47 4.42 -0.83
C VAL A 80 -8.80 3.74 0.36
N LEU A 81 -8.30 4.51 1.33
CA LEU A 81 -7.76 3.97 2.57
C LEU A 81 -8.81 3.19 3.36
N GLU A 82 -10.03 3.72 3.49
CA GLU A 82 -11.14 3.01 4.15
C GLU A 82 -11.51 1.71 3.40
N ILE A 83 -11.51 1.73 2.06
CA ILE A 83 -11.75 0.53 1.24
C ILE A 83 -10.67 -0.53 1.49
N GLY A 84 -9.39 -0.14 1.50
CA GLY A 84 -8.29 -1.04 1.82
C GLY A 84 -8.39 -1.59 3.26
N ALA A 85 -8.75 -0.74 4.21
CA ALA A 85 -8.93 -1.13 5.61
C ALA A 85 -10.05 -2.15 5.81
N ALA A 86 -11.15 -2.01 5.06
CA ALA A 86 -12.26 -2.97 5.09
C ALA A 86 -11.87 -4.38 4.64
N ALA A 87 -10.79 -4.54 3.87
CA ALA A 87 -10.28 -5.83 3.43
C ALA A 87 -9.35 -6.52 4.45
N ILE A 88 -8.99 -5.85 5.54
CA ILE A 88 -8.05 -6.39 6.53
C ILE A 88 -8.71 -7.54 7.31
N ALA A 89 -8.22 -8.75 7.07
CA ALA A 89 -8.61 -9.94 7.82
C ALA A 89 -7.46 -10.96 7.89
N PRO A 90 -7.44 -11.87 8.90
CA PRO A 90 -6.48 -12.96 8.93
C PRO A 90 -6.51 -13.79 7.64
N GLY A 91 -5.33 -14.06 7.06
CA GLY A 91 -5.20 -14.80 5.81
C GLY A 91 -5.26 -13.94 4.54
N VAL A 92 -5.67 -12.68 4.62
CA VAL A 92 -5.58 -11.74 3.50
C VAL A 92 -4.15 -11.25 3.36
N THR A 93 -3.60 -11.32 2.15
CA THR A 93 -2.24 -10.89 1.86
C THR A 93 -2.18 -9.38 1.62
N THR A 94 -1.02 -8.77 1.84
CA THR A 94 -0.80 -7.35 1.50
C THR A 94 -0.91 -7.10 -0.01
N ASP A 95 -0.55 -8.08 -0.86
CA ASP A 95 -0.72 -8.00 -2.31
C ASP A 95 -2.22 -7.98 -2.72
N ALA A 96 -3.08 -8.70 -1.99
CA ALA A 96 -4.53 -8.65 -2.22
C ALA A 96 -5.12 -7.28 -1.82
N ILE A 97 -4.65 -6.70 -0.71
CA ILE A 97 -5.05 -5.35 -0.30
C ILE A 97 -4.55 -4.31 -1.32
N ASP A 98 -3.32 -4.44 -1.81
CA ASP A 98 -2.78 -3.62 -2.89
C ASP A 98 -3.66 -3.68 -4.15
N ALA A 99 -4.10 -4.87 -4.57
CA ALA A 99 -5.01 -5.03 -5.70
C ALA A 99 -6.31 -4.23 -5.54
N ILE A 100 -6.89 -4.26 -4.34
CA ILE A 100 -8.12 -3.55 -4.00
C ILE A 100 -7.90 -2.04 -4.06
N VAL A 101 -6.81 -1.56 -3.45
CA VAL A 101 -6.45 -0.14 -3.42
C VAL A 101 -6.13 0.38 -4.84
N HIS A 102 -5.38 -0.40 -5.63
CA HIS A 102 -5.06 -0.10 -7.03
C HIS A 102 -6.34 0.10 -7.86
N GLN A 103 -7.27 -0.85 -7.78
CA GLN A 103 -8.54 -0.74 -8.50
C GLN A 103 -9.38 0.45 -8.00
N ALA A 104 -9.42 0.67 -6.69
CA ALA A 104 -10.18 1.77 -6.11
C ALA A 104 -9.67 3.17 -6.53
N TYR A 105 -8.36 3.30 -6.82
CA TYR A 105 -7.81 4.50 -7.45
C TYR A 105 -8.22 4.61 -8.93
N ILE A 106 -8.14 3.51 -9.70
CA ILE A 106 -8.57 3.48 -11.11
C ILE A 106 -10.05 3.89 -11.26
N ASP A 107 -10.94 3.34 -10.42
CA ASP A 107 -12.37 3.61 -10.46
C ASP A 107 -12.69 5.10 -10.19
N ARG A 108 -11.76 5.82 -9.55
CA ARG A 108 -11.84 7.26 -9.27
C ARG A 108 -11.10 8.12 -10.31
N GLY A 109 -10.56 7.51 -11.35
CA GLY A 109 -9.73 8.18 -12.35
C GLY A 109 -8.38 8.66 -11.80
N GLY A 110 -7.92 8.09 -10.69
CA GLY A 110 -6.67 8.43 -10.03
C GLY A 110 -5.54 7.46 -10.39
N TYR A 111 -4.32 7.99 -10.46
CA TYR A 111 -3.11 7.17 -10.53
C TYR A 111 -2.69 6.75 -9.10
N PRO A 112 -2.39 5.46 -8.85
CA PRO A 112 -1.87 5.00 -7.57
C PRO A 112 -0.39 5.38 -7.41
N SER A 113 -0.16 6.57 -6.83
CA SER A 113 1.18 7.16 -6.61
C SER A 113 1.96 6.54 -5.46
#